data_AF-A0A352PUT6-F1
#
_entry.id   AF-A0A352PUT6-F1
#
_cell.length_a   1.000
_cell.length_b   1.000
_cell.length_c   1.000
_cell.angle_alpha   90.00
_cell.angle_beta   90.00
_cell.angle_gamma   90.00
#
_symmetry.space_group_name_H-M   'P 1'
#
loop_
_entity.id
_entity.type
_entity.pdbx_description
1 polymer ?
#
loop_
_entity_poly.entity_id
_entity_poly.type
_entity_poly.pdbx_seq_one_letter_code
_entity_poly.pdbx_strand_id
1 'polypeptide(L)' 'MKVLISLPDELCSRMRATIPQRQRSKVIADLVRGEVERREQELYQVALAVERDEKLNAEMAEWEVTTSDGIEAEPW' A
#
# COMPACT_ATOMS: atom_id res chain seq x y z
N MET A 1 10.07 3.54 17.55
CA MET A 1 10.15 4.88 16.91
C MET A 1 9.10 5.79 17.53
N LYS A 2 9.38 7.09 17.72
CA LYS A 2 8.40 8.09 18.17
C LYS A 2 8.23 9.14 17.09
N VAL A 3 7.00 9.53 16.82
CA VAL A 3 6.64 10.55 15.83
C VAL A 3 5.68 11.52 16.51
N LEU A 4 5.88 12.82 16.30
CA LEU A 4 4.91 13.84 16.68
C LEU A 4 4.08 14.21 15.45
N ILE A 5 2.77 14.32 15.65
CA ILE A 5 1.83 14.70 14.61
C ILE A 5 1.00 15.89 15.09
N SER A 6 0.72 16.81 14.17
CA SER A 6 -0.18 17.93 14.43
C SER A 6 -1.58 17.55 13.99
N LEU A 7 -2.57 17.76 14.86
CA LEU A 7 -3.98 17.45 14.62
C LEU A 7 -4.83 18.66 15.05
N PRO A 8 -5.99 18.90 14.41
CA PRO A 8 -6.91 19.95 14.85
C PRO A 8 -7.28 19.82 16.33
N ASP A 9 -7.39 20.95 17.02
CA ASP A 9 -7.65 20.98 18.48
C ASP A 9 -8.94 20.28 18.87
N GLU A 10 -9.98 20.39 18.04
CA GLU A 10 -11.25 19.70 18.24
C GLU A 10 -11.06 18.17 18.25
N LEU A 11 -10.30 17.65 17.27
CA LEU A 11 -10.01 16.23 17.17
C LEU A 11 -9.16 15.76 18.35
N CYS A 12 -8.16 16.54 18.75
CA CYS A 12 -7.37 16.27 19.95
C CYS A 12 -8.25 16.20 21.20
N SER A 13 -9.24 17.08 21.33
CA SER A 13 -10.13 17.14 22.49
C SER A 13 -11.06 15.94 22.54
N ARG A 14 -11.67 15.57 21.41
CA ARG A 14 -12.49 14.35 21.28
C ARG A 14 -11.68 13.10 21.57
N MET A 15 -10.49 12.98 20.95
CA MET A 15 -9.60 11.85 21.15
C MET A 15 -9.19 11.69 22.63
N ARG A 16 -8.89 12.79 23.32
CA ARG A 16 -8.54 12.76 24.75
C ARG A 16 -9.70 12.37 25.65
N ALA A 17 -10.94 12.73 25.29
CA ALA A 17 -12.14 12.39 26.04
C ALA A 17 -12.57 10.94 25.85
N THR A 18 -12.40 10.39 24.64
CA THR A 18 -12.89 9.04 24.29
C THR A 18 -11.85 7.95 24.52
N ILE A 19 -10.55 8.26 24.35
CA ILE A 19 -9.49 7.24 24.46
C ILE A 19 -8.83 7.29 25.84
N PRO A 20 -8.78 6.15 26.56
CA PRO A 20 -8.09 6.06 27.85
C PRO A 20 -6.65 6.57 27.79
N GLN A 21 -6.21 7.17 28.89
CA GLN A 21 -4.83 7.62 29.03
C GLN A 21 -3.86 6.44 28.81
N ARG A 22 -2.72 6.70 28.16
CA ARG A 22 -1.69 5.70 27.77
C ARG A 22 -2.09 4.71 26.67
N GLN A 23 -3.33 4.70 26.19
CA GLN A 23 -3.74 3.85 25.06
C GLN A 23 -3.76 4.59 23.72
N ARG A 24 -3.59 5.91 23.71
CA ARG A 24 -3.69 6.76 22.50
C ARG A 24 -2.76 6.32 21.37
N SER A 25 -1.49 6.07 21.68
CA SER A 25 -0.53 5.62 20.67
C SER A 25 -0.90 4.24 20.11
N LYS A 26 -1.47 3.35 20.93
CA LYS A 26 -1.96 2.05 20.46
C LYS A 26 -3.14 2.23 19.50
N VAL A 27 -4.15 3.02 19.88
CA VAL A 27 -5.31 3.26 19.02
C VAL A 27 -4.91 3.91 17.69
N ILE A 28 -4.00 4.90 17.71
CA ILE A 28 -3.49 5.50 16.47
C ILE A 28 -2.75 4.45 15.62
N ALA A 29 -1.91 3.61 16.24
CA ALA A 29 -1.21 2.56 15.52
C ALA A 29 -2.16 1.53 14.89
N ASP A 30 -3.22 1.15 15.60
CA ASP A 30 -4.24 0.22 15.10
C ASP A 30 -5.02 0.85 13.93
N LEU A 31 -5.36 2.14 14.02
CA LEU A 31 -6.00 2.88 12.92
C LEU A 31 -5.10 2.98 11.68
N VAL A 32 -3.82 3.32 11.85
CA VAL A 32 -2.87 3.41 10.74
C VAL A 32 -2.66 2.04 10.12
N ARG A 33 -2.52 0.98 10.93
CA ARG A 33 -2.39 -0.39 10.44
C ARG A 33 -3.58 -0.79 9.58
N GLY A 34 -4.79 -0.61 10.08
CA GLY A 34 -6.00 -0.97 9.33
C GLY A 34 -6.13 -0.19 8.01
N GLU A 35 -5.74 1.08 7.98
CA GLU A 35 -5.75 1.87 6.75
C GLU A 35 -4.67 1.41 5.75
N VAL A 36 -3.49 1.01 6.22
CA VAL A 36 -2.44 0.42 5.35
C VAL A 36 -2.92 -0.89 4.76
N GLU A 37 -3.43 -1.81 5.59
CA GLU A 37 -3.96 -3.11 5.14
C GLU A 37 -5.09 -2.92 4.12
N ARG A 38 -6.00 -1.94 4.34
CA ARG A 38 -7.06 -1.61 3.39
C ARG A 38 -6.50 -1.18 2.03
N ARG A 39 -5.53 -0.27 2.02
CA ARG A 39 -4.92 0.22 0.77
C ARG A 39 -4.12 -0.86 0.05
N GLU A 40 -3.41 -1.70 0.79
CA GLU A 40 -2.70 -2.85 0.24
C GLU A 40 -3.67 -3.83 -0.41
N GLN A 41 -4.80 -4.09 0.23
CA GLN A 41 -5.85 -4.92 -0.36
C GLN A 41 -6.43 -4.31 -1.63
N GLU A 42 -6.67 -3.00 -1.67
CA GLU A 42 -7.13 -2.31 -2.88
C GLU A 42 -6.13 -2.45 -4.03
N LEU A 43 -4.83 -2.24 -3.77
CA LEU A 43 -3.78 -2.43 -4.75
C LEU A 43 -3.69 -3.88 -5.24
N TYR A 44 -3.82 -4.83 -4.31
CA TYR A 44 -3.84 -6.26 -4.65
C TYR A 44 -5.01 -6.61 -5.58
N GLN A 45 -6.21 -6.08 -5.31
CA GLN A 45 -7.37 -6.32 -6.19
C GLN A 45 -7.19 -5.72 -7.58
N VAL A 46 -6.58 -4.54 -7.67
CA VAL A 46 -6.24 -3.93 -8.97
C VAL A 46 -5.25 -4.81 -9.73
N ALA A 47 -4.17 -5.25 -9.07
CA ALA A 47 -3.20 -6.15 -9.69
C ALA A 47 -3.87 -7.46 -10.16
N LEU A 48 -4.73 -8.05 -9.33
CA LEU A 48 -5.47 -9.26 -9.69
C LEU A 48 -6.43 -9.05 -10.87
N ALA A 49 -7.02 -7.86 -10.99
CA ALA A 49 -7.87 -7.51 -12.14
C ALA A 49 -7.05 -7.40 -13.43
N VAL A 50 -5.87 -6.79 -13.36
CA VAL A 50 -4.91 -6.70 -14.48
C VAL A 50 -4.47 -8.09 -14.92
N GLU A 51 -4.05 -8.95 -13.97
CA GLU A 51 -3.64 -10.34 -14.24
C GLU A 51 -4.77 -11.20 -14.84
N ARG A 52 -6.04 -10.84 -14.64
CA ARG A 52 -7.19 -11.54 -15.20
C ARG A 52 -7.66 -10.96 -16.54
N ASP A 53 -7.10 -9.84 -16.97
CA ASP A 53 -7.43 -9.25 -18.26
C ASP A 53 -6.69 -10.02 -19.36
N GLU A 54 -7.38 -11.02 -19.92
CA GLU A 54 -6.84 -11.89 -20.98
C GLU A 54 -6.39 -11.10 -22.21
N LYS A 55 -7.07 -9.98 -22.54
CA LYS A 55 -6.71 -9.17 -23.70
C LYS A 55 -5.41 -8.43 -23.45
N LEU A 56 -5.30 -7.77 -22.30
CA LEU A 56 -4.07 -7.09 -21.90
C LEU A 56 -2.91 -8.07 -21.77
N ASN A 57 -3.14 -9.25 -21.18
CA ASN A 57 -2.10 -10.28 -21.05
C ASN A 57 -1.64 -10.83 -22.40
N ALA A 58 -2.55 -11.00 -23.36
CA ALA A 58 -2.19 -11.41 -24.72
C ALA A 58 -1.33 -10.36 -25.41
N GLU A 59 -1.67 -9.08 -25.27
CA GLU A 59 -0.84 -7.97 -25.74
C GLU A 59 0.54 -8.02 -25.05
N MET A 60 0.60 -8.16 -23.72
CA MET A 60 1.85 -8.24 -22.95
C MET A 60 2.73 -9.44 -23.35
N ALA A 61 2.14 -10.59 -23.67
CA ALA A 61 2.87 -11.77 -24.14
C ALA A 61 3.58 -11.53 -25.48
N GLU A 62 3.01 -10.70 -26.35
CA GLU A 62 3.66 -10.29 -27.61
C GLU A 62 4.94 -9.48 -27.36
N TRP A 63 4.98 -8.72 -26.26
CA TRP A 63 6.16 -7.93 -25.87
C TRP A 63 7.25 -8.75 -25.17
N GLU A 64 6.97 -9.96 -24.68
CA GLU A 64 7.99 -10.78 -23.97
C GLU A 64 9.24 -11.05 -24.81
N VAL A 65 9.09 -11.13 -26.15
CA VAL A 65 10.23 -11.34 -27.07
C VAL A 65 11.28 -10.22 -27.00
N THR A 66 10.88 -9.01 -26.58
CA THR A 66 11.77 -7.84 -26.47
C THR A 66 12.48 -7.74 -25.12
N THR A 67 12.22 -8.64 -24.18
CA THR A 67 12.75 -8.56 -22.79
C THR A 67 14.28 -8.59 -22.74
N SER A 68 14.93 -9.19 -23.73
CA SER A 68 16.39 -9.31 -23.84
C SER A 68 17.02 -8.34 -24.84
N ASP A 69 16.23 -7.43 -25.42
CA ASP A 69 16.74 -6.48 -26.40
C ASP A 69 17.76 -5.54 -25.75
N GLY A 70 18.97 -5.48 -26.31
CA GLY A 70 20.07 -4.64 -25.80
C GLY A 70 20.84 -5.22 -24.62
N ILE A 71 20.56 -6.46 -24.20
CA ILE A 71 21.38 -7.20 -23.23
C ILE A 71 22.29 -8.16 -24.00
N GLU A 72 23.58 -7.84 -24.13
CA GLU A 72 24.57 -8.81 -24.60
C GLU A 72 24.73 -9.90 -23.52
N ALA A 73 24.47 -11.16 -23.89
CA ALA A 73 24.74 -12.27 -22.99
C ALA A 73 26.24 -12.34 -22.73
N GLU A 74 26.70 -11.92 -21.55
CA GLU A 74 28.11 -12.10 -21.18
C GLU A 74 28.44 -13.60 -21.17
N PRO A 75 29.43 -14.05 -21.96
CA PRO A 75 29.90 -15.41 -21.91
C PRO A 75 30.76 -15.53 -20.64
N TRP A 76 30.25 -16.25 -19.67
CA TRP A 76 31.05 -16.74 -18.54
C TRP A 76 32.17 -17.67 -19.02
#